data_AF-A0A7W1FWC7-F1
#
_entry.id   AF-A0A7W1FWC7-F1
#
_cell.length_a   1.000
_cell.length_b   1.000
_cell.length_c   1.000
_cell.angle_alpha   90.00
_cell.angle_beta   90.00
_cell.angle_gamma   90.00
#
_symmetry.space_group_name_H-M   'P 1'
#
loop_
_entity.id
_entity.type
_entity.pdbx_description
1 polymer ?
#
loop_
_entity_poly.entity_id
_entity_poly.type
_entity_poly.pdbx_seq_one_letter_code
_entity_poly.pdbx_strand_id
1 'polypeptide(L)'
;MITRRIFIIITLIVRGLISNAQTSEAFLSDDLIKKPGNFFHFASDKISEEGNYDVYKINAGYAYSEAIVIKGNFKITGYADKNQARITVFNAANDLLVGIYNTNPTTGKYIVILVPNVKYIFQVEVPGFESCRQMEEVP
;
A
#
# COMPACT_ATOMS: atom_id res chain seq x y z
N MET A 1 30.51 25.95 7.39
CA MET A 1 29.25 25.18 7.33
C MET A 1 29.41 24.09 6.29
N ILE A 2 29.43 22.82 6.72
CA ILE A 2 29.64 21.67 5.83
C ILE A 2 28.26 21.17 5.42
N THR A 3 27.87 21.42 4.17
CA THR A 3 26.60 20.96 3.58
C THR A 3 26.62 19.44 3.45
N ARG A 4 25.85 18.74 4.28
CA ARG A 4 25.78 17.27 4.29
C ARG A 4 24.69 16.80 3.34
N ARG A 5 25.06 16.51 2.08
CA ARG A 5 24.16 15.94 1.08
C ARG A 5 23.89 14.46 1.37
N ILE A 6 22.62 14.10 1.43
CA ILE A 6 22.13 12.73 1.58
C ILE A 6 21.96 12.13 0.18
N PHE A 7 22.70 11.07 -0.12
CA PHE A 7 22.45 10.22 -1.29
C PHE A 7 21.65 9.00 -0.84
N ILE A 8 20.36 8.95 -1.16
CA ILE A 8 19.53 7.75 -1.00
C ILE A 8 19.51 7.04 -2.35
N ILE A 9 20.16 5.88 -2.42
CA ILE A 9 20.04 4.97 -3.55
C ILE A 9 18.79 4.11 -3.28
N ILE A 10 17.67 4.49 -3.88
CA ILE A 10 16.46 3.65 -3.87
C ILE A 10 16.66 2.56 -4.93
N THR A 11 17.19 1.41 -4.54
CA THR A 11 17.27 0.26 -5.43
C THR A 11 15.93 -0.48 -5.43
N LEU A 12 15.11 -0.24 -6.46
CA LEU A 12 13.88 -0.96 -6.71
C LEU A 12 14.21 -2.36 -7.27
N ILE A 13 14.43 -3.34 -6.39
CA ILE A 13 14.61 -4.74 -6.81
C ILE A 13 13.24 -5.40 -6.93
N VAL A 14 12.67 -5.43 -8.13
CA VAL A 14 11.51 -6.26 -8.46
C VAL A 14 12.00 -7.70 -8.64
N ARG A 15 12.03 -8.48 -7.55
CA ARG A 15 12.16 -9.94 -7.63
C ARG A 15 10.76 -10.55 -7.59
N GLY A 16 10.28 -10.99 -8.75
CA GLY A 16 9.09 -11.82 -8.86
C GLY A 16 9.31 -13.14 -8.11
N LEU A 17 8.55 -13.33 -7.04
CA LEU A 17 8.43 -14.60 -6.32
C LEU A 17 6.95 -14.98 -6.36
N ILE A 18 6.60 -15.80 -7.34
CA ILE A 18 5.32 -16.49 -7.38
C ILE A 18 5.43 -17.63 -6.37
N SER A 19 4.87 -17.48 -5.18
CA SER A 19 4.65 -18.60 -4.26
C SER A 19 3.27 -19.20 -4.51
N ASN A 20 3.26 -20.46 -4.90
CA ASN A 20 2.10 -21.29 -5.13
C ASN A 20 1.37 -21.52 -3.79
N ALA A 21 0.14 -21.00 -3.65
CA ALA A 21 -0.75 -21.34 -2.56
C ALA A 21 -1.95 -22.06 -3.15
N GLN A 22 -2.09 -23.36 -2.85
CA GLN A 22 -3.30 -24.12 -3.17
C GLN A 22 -4.48 -23.41 -2.51
N THR A 23 -5.35 -22.85 -3.36
CA THR A 23 -6.58 -22.20 -2.94
C THR A 23 -7.70 -23.20 -3.22
N SER A 24 -8.44 -23.59 -2.18
CA SER A 24 -9.66 -24.37 -2.34
C SER A 24 -10.65 -23.56 -3.17
N GLU A 25 -10.97 -24.04 -4.37
CA GLU A 25 -11.90 -23.38 -5.28
C GLU A 25 -13.32 -23.44 -4.70
N ALA A 26 -13.84 -22.28 -4.28
CA ALA A 26 -15.28 -22.08 -4.22
C ALA A 26 -15.77 -21.87 -5.66
N PHE A 27 -16.58 -22.80 -6.16
CA PHE A 27 -17.20 -22.73 -7.48
C PHE A 27 -18.13 -21.49 -7.53
N LEU A 28 -17.72 -20.44 -8.24
CA LEU A 28 -18.58 -19.33 -8.61
C LEU A 28 -18.93 -19.50 -10.09
N SER A 29 -20.21 -19.72 -10.39
CA SER A 29 -20.71 -19.76 -11.76
C SER A 29 -20.46 -18.42 -12.46
N ASP A 30 -19.89 -18.47 -13.66
CA ASP A 30 -19.43 -17.36 -14.51
C ASP A 30 -20.47 -16.30 -14.92
N ASP A 31 -21.68 -16.33 -14.37
CA ASP A 31 -22.80 -15.50 -14.84
C ASP A 31 -22.90 -14.11 -14.18
N LEU A 32 -21.85 -13.64 -13.50
CA LEU A 32 -21.81 -12.30 -12.90
C LEU A 32 -21.21 -11.26 -13.85
N ILE A 33 -21.67 -11.26 -15.10
CA ILE A 33 -21.41 -10.19 -16.06
C ILE A 33 -22.07 -8.90 -15.54
N LYS A 34 -21.26 -8.11 -14.84
CA LYS A 34 -21.17 -6.64 -14.91
C LYS A 34 -22.53 -5.90 -14.93
N LYS A 35 -23.17 -5.81 -13.76
CA LYS A 35 -24.12 -4.72 -13.46
C LYS A 35 -23.67 -3.95 -12.21
N PRO A 36 -23.54 -2.61 -12.27
CA PRO A 36 -23.35 -1.81 -11.06
C PRO A 36 -24.60 -1.93 -10.19
N GLY A 37 -24.43 -2.41 -8.95
CA GLY A 37 -25.53 -2.67 -8.01
C GLY A 37 -25.70 -4.13 -7.57
N ASN A 38 -24.73 -5.00 -7.83
CA ASN A 38 -24.77 -6.37 -7.33
C ASN A 38 -24.50 -6.38 -5.82
N PHE A 39 -25.49 -6.77 -5.04
CA PHE A 39 -25.33 -7.00 -3.61
C PHE A 39 -25.23 -8.50 -3.36
N PHE A 40 -24.19 -8.92 -2.65
CA PHE A 40 -24.13 -10.29 -2.15
C PHE A 40 -24.79 -10.33 -0.78
N HIS A 41 -25.73 -11.27 -0.61
CA HIS A 41 -26.34 -11.54 0.67
C HIS A 41 -25.82 -12.88 1.15
N PHE A 42 -25.37 -12.95 2.40
CA PHE A 42 -25.04 -14.21 3.05
C PHE A 42 -25.58 -14.21 4.48
N ALA A 43 -26.03 -15.37 4.93
CA ALA A 43 -26.54 -15.59 6.28
C ALA A 43 -25.46 -16.30 7.10
N SER A 44 -25.26 -15.88 8.35
CA SER A 44 -24.31 -16.52 9.27
C SER A 44 -24.93 -16.60 10.67
N ASP A 45 -24.67 -17.71 11.36
CA ASP A 45 -25.05 -17.97 12.73
C ASP A 45 -23.94 -17.61 13.75
N LYS A 46 -22.80 -17.11 13.25
CA LYS A 46 -21.59 -16.89 14.05
C LYS A 46 -21.77 -15.89 15.21
N ILE A 47 -22.67 -14.92 15.06
CA ILE A 47 -22.89 -13.83 16.04
C ILE A 47 -24.35 -13.85 16.54
N SER A 48 -25.27 -14.50 15.85
CA SER A 48 -26.67 -14.54 16.22
C SER A 48 -26.94 -15.53 17.34
N GLU A 49 -28.06 -15.31 18.03
CA GLU A 49 -28.56 -16.22 19.06
C GLU A 49 -28.88 -17.60 18.45
N GLU A 50 -28.77 -18.65 19.26
CA GLU A 50 -28.91 -20.04 18.84
C GLU A 50 -30.24 -20.28 18.11
N GLY A 51 -30.15 -20.79 16.87
CA GLY A 51 -31.31 -21.02 15.99
C GLY A 51 -31.72 -19.83 15.12
N ASN A 52 -31.06 -18.66 15.25
CA ASN A 52 -31.25 -17.51 14.38
C ASN A 52 -30.06 -17.31 13.44
N TYR A 53 -30.29 -16.59 12.34
CA TYR A 53 -29.24 -16.21 11.38
C TYR A 53 -29.27 -14.71 11.14
N ASP A 54 -28.11 -14.08 11.17
CA ASP A 54 -27.95 -12.70 10.72
C ASP A 54 -27.68 -12.66 9.22
N VAL A 55 -28.42 -11.84 8.49
CA VAL A 55 -28.24 -11.64 7.05
C VAL A 55 -27.40 -10.39 6.80
N TYR A 56 -26.25 -10.58 6.17
CA TYR A 56 -25.31 -9.52 5.82
C TYR A 56 -25.43 -9.18 4.34
N LYS A 57 -25.39 -7.88 4.02
CA LYS A 57 -25.42 -7.35 2.66
C LYS A 57 -24.09 -6.71 2.32
N ILE A 58 -23.37 -7.27 1.34
CA ILE A 58 -22.12 -6.72 0.81
C ILE A 58 -22.41 -6.02 -0.51
N ASN A 59 -21.89 -4.81 -0.68
CA ASN A 59 -21.88 -4.13 -1.97
C ASN A 59 -20.70 -4.65 -2.83
N ALA A 60 -20.98 -5.31 -3.94
CA ALA A 60 -19.96 -5.78 -4.90
C ALA A 60 -19.33 -4.63 -5.72
N GLY A 61 -19.77 -3.39 -5.51
CA GLY A 61 -19.32 -2.19 -6.20
C GLY A 61 -17.91 -1.72 -5.84
N TYR A 62 -17.15 -2.47 -5.06
CA TYR A 62 -15.71 -2.27 -5.02
C TYR A 62 -15.13 -2.81 -6.33
N ALA A 63 -15.10 -1.94 -7.34
CA ALA A 63 -14.10 -2.09 -8.40
C ALA A 63 -12.78 -2.32 -7.66
N TYR A 64 -12.14 -3.46 -7.92
CA TYR A 64 -10.78 -3.71 -7.48
C TYR A 64 -9.97 -2.51 -7.96
N SER A 65 -9.66 -1.56 -7.07
CA SER A 65 -8.65 -0.58 -7.40
C SER A 65 -7.39 -1.41 -7.47
N GLU A 66 -6.85 -1.56 -8.67
CA GLU A 66 -5.50 -2.08 -8.79
C GLU A 66 -4.64 -1.24 -7.85
N ALA A 67 -3.97 -1.91 -6.92
CA ALA A 67 -3.17 -1.27 -5.90
C ALA A 67 -1.82 -1.95 -5.91
N ILE A 68 -0.78 -1.13 -5.97
CA ILE A 68 0.59 -1.59 -5.84
C ILE A 68 1.04 -1.41 -4.41
N VAL A 69 1.68 -2.46 -3.90
CA VAL A 69 2.29 -2.47 -2.58
C VAL A 69 3.80 -2.34 -2.75
N ILE A 70 4.33 -1.17 -2.40
CA ILE A 70 5.76 -0.92 -2.35
C ILE A 70 6.24 -1.25 -0.94
N LYS A 71 7.00 -2.34 -0.81
CA LYS A 71 7.69 -2.70 0.42
C LYS A 71 9.14 -2.26 0.32
N GLY A 72 9.64 -1.60 1.36
CA GLY A 72 11.03 -1.15 1.37
C GLY A 72 11.66 -1.20 2.75
N ASN A 73 12.96 -0.93 2.77
CA ASN A 73 13.75 -0.81 3.98
C ASN A 73 14.56 0.48 3.91
N PHE A 74 14.24 1.41 4.79
CA PHE A 74 14.91 2.70 4.91
C PHE A 74 16.15 2.57 5.79
N LYS A 75 17.28 3.06 5.30
CA LYS A 75 18.56 3.15 6.02
C LYS A 75 19.31 4.41 5.62
N ILE A 76 20.06 4.97 6.56
CA ILE A 76 20.95 6.11 6.32
C ILE A 76 22.39 5.63 6.39
N THR A 77 23.17 5.91 5.35
CA THR A 77 24.59 5.55 5.30
C THR A 77 25.35 6.22 6.45
N GLY A 78 26.05 5.42 7.25
CA GLY A 78 26.80 5.89 8.43
C GLY A 78 25.97 6.03 9.71
N TYR A 79 24.66 5.76 9.69
CA TYR A 79 23.77 5.87 10.85
C TYR A 79 22.85 4.64 10.96
N ALA A 80 23.31 3.60 11.66
CA ALA A 80 22.58 2.32 11.78
C ALA A 80 21.33 2.41 12.67
N ASP A 81 21.27 3.38 13.57
CA ASP A 81 20.19 3.63 14.53
C ASP A 81 19.13 4.63 14.01
N LYS A 82 19.39 5.32 12.89
CA LYS A 82 18.50 6.32 12.32
C LYS A 82 17.65 5.74 11.19
N ASN A 83 16.71 4.88 11.58
CA ASN A 83 15.80 4.22 10.65
C ASN A 83 14.40 4.86 10.58
N GLN A 84 14.14 5.91 11.36
CA GLN A 84 12.87 6.64 11.39
C GLN A 84 12.82 7.70 10.29
N ALA A 85 11.85 7.59 9.40
CA ALA A 85 11.55 8.56 8.36
C ALA A 85 10.04 8.67 8.14
N ARG A 86 9.60 9.86 7.76
CA ARG A 86 8.26 10.15 7.27
C ARG A 86 8.31 10.29 5.76
N ILE A 87 7.47 9.55 5.06
CA ILE A 87 7.35 9.54 3.60
C ILE A 87 5.99 10.12 3.26
N THR A 88 5.96 11.33 2.74
CA THR A 88 4.76 12.01 2.26
C THR A 88 4.67 11.83 0.75
N VAL A 89 3.54 11.36 0.25
CA VAL A 89 3.34 11.08 -1.18
C VAL A 89 2.30 12.04 -1.73
N PHE A 90 2.64 12.71 -2.83
CA PHE A 90 1.75 13.60 -3.57
C PHE A 90 1.51 13.05 -4.97
N ASN A 91 0.32 13.29 -5.52
CA ASN A 91 0.07 13.03 -6.94
C ASN A 91 0.76 14.13 -7.76
N ALA A 92 1.61 13.75 -8.73
CA ALA A 92 2.42 14.71 -9.47
C ALA A 92 1.60 15.60 -10.42
N ALA A 93 0.39 15.19 -10.81
CA ALA A 93 -0.45 15.93 -11.75
C ALA A 93 -1.18 17.12 -11.11
N ASN A 94 -1.53 17.01 -9.82
CA ASN A 94 -2.34 18.01 -9.11
C ASN A 94 -1.77 18.42 -7.75
N ASP A 95 -0.59 17.92 -7.37
CA ASP A 95 0.10 18.15 -6.10
C ASP A 95 -0.75 17.82 -4.85
N LEU A 96 -1.80 17.00 -5.01
CA LEU A 96 -2.65 16.59 -3.90
C LEU A 96 -1.95 15.53 -3.05
N LEU A 97 -2.09 15.67 -1.73
CA LEU A 97 -1.63 14.67 -0.78
C LEU A 97 -2.37 13.35 -0.98
N VAL A 98 -1.61 12.28 -1.24
CA VAL A 98 -2.11 10.92 -1.44
C VAL A 98 -2.02 10.14 -0.13
N GLY A 99 -0.93 10.31 0.61
CA GLY A 99 -0.74 9.60 1.87
C GLY A 99 0.53 9.98 2.60
N ILE A 100 0.58 9.62 3.88
CA ILE A 100 1.75 9.76 4.74
C ILE A 100 2.06 8.38 5.33
N TYR A 101 3.28 7.92 5.12
CA TYR A 101 3.76 6.61 5.53
C TYR A 101 4.97 6.78 6.44
N ASN A 102 5.05 5.97 7.48
CA ASN A 102 6.17 6.02 8.41
C ASN A 102 6.94 4.72 8.34
N THR A 103 8.26 4.82 8.41
CA THR A 103 9.11 3.65 8.59
C THR A 103 9.01 3.15 10.03
N ASN A 104 9.25 1.86 10.22
CA ASN A 104 9.44 1.32 11.55
C ASN A 104 10.76 1.86 12.13
N PRO A 105 10.76 2.52 13.30
CA PRO A 105 11.94 3.20 13.83
C PRO A 105 13.07 2.23 14.21
N THR A 106 12.75 0.97 14.51
CA THR A 106 13.74 -0.05 14.86
C THR A 106 14.33 -0.74 13.62
N THR A 107 13.49 -1.11 12.65
CA THR A 107 13.87 -1.96 11.52
C THR A 107 14.02 -1.22 10.20
N GLY A 108 13.50 -0.01 10.07
CA GLY A 108 13.44 0.78 8.83
C GLY A 108 12.43 0.27 7.81
N LYS A 109 11.71 -0.82 8.09
CA LYS A 109 10.73 -1.39 7.15
C LYS A 109 9.54 -0.45 6.97
N TYR A 110 9.04 -0.35 5.75
CA TYR A 110 7.84 0.43 5.43
C TYR A 110 7.04 -0.22 4.31
N ILE A 111 5.76 0.17 4.23
CA ILE A 111 4.82 -0.25 3.20
C ILE A 111 4.10 1.01 2.70
N VAL A 112 4.11 1.22 1.38
CA VAL A 112 3.34 2.25 0.69
C VAL A 112 2.35 1.55 -0.24
N ILE A 113 1.10 1.99 -0.25
CA ILE A 113 0.04 1.43 -1.10
C ILE A 113 -0.45 2.56 -2.00
N LEU A 114 -0.32 2.38 -3.32
CA LEU A 114 -0.64 3.40 -4.33
C LEU A 114 -1.41 2.78 -5.49
N VAL A 115 -2.01 3.63 -6.32
CA VAL A 115 -2.63 3.22 -7.58
C VAL A 115 -1.52 3.09 -8.64
N PRO A 116 -1.52 2.05 -9.48
CA PRO A 116 -0.53 1.85 -10.53
C PRO A 116 -0.66 2.89 -11.65
N ASN A 117 0.37 2.99 -12.48
CA ASN A 117 0.44 3.89 -13.65
C ASN A 117 0.17 5.37 -13.34
N VAL A 118 0.53 5.81 -12.13
CA VAL A 118 0.41 7.21 -11.69
C VAL A 118 1.79 7.73 -11.29
N LYS A 119 2.07 8.97 -11.69
CA LYS A 119 3.27 9.68 -11.25
C LYS A 119 3.06 10.29 -9.88
N TYR A 120 3.99 10.02 -8.99
CA TYR A 120 3.97 10.50 -7.62
C TYR A 120 5.23 11.28 -7.27
N ILE A 121 5.09 12.18 -6.31
CA ILE A 121 6.21 12.88 -5.69
C ILE A 121 6.34 12.37 -4.26
N PHE A 122 7.47 11.75 -3.97
CA PHE A 122 7.84 11.27 -2.65
C PHE A 122 8.67 12.33 -1.95
N GLN A 123 8.20 12.82 -0.82
CA GLN A 123 8.95 13.68 0.10
C GLN A 123 9.33 12.87 1.34
N VAL A 124 10.62 12.64 1.54
CA VAL A 124 11.17 11.88 2.65
C VAL A 124 11.79 12.84 3.66
N GLU A 125 11.36 12.74 4.90
CA GLU A 125 11.79 13.59 6.01
C GLU A 125 12.34 12.72 7.13
N VAL A 126 13.55 13.05 7.58
CA VAL A 126 14.23 12.37 8.67
C VAL A 126 14.56 13.42 9.73
N PRO A 127 14.25 13.17 11.02
CA PRO A 127 14.60 14.09 12.08
C PRO A 127 16.11 14.40 12.11
N GLY A 128 16.46 15.69 12.00
CA GLY A 128 17.85 16.17 12.02
C GLY A 128 18.57 16.15 10.66
N PHE A 129 17.84 15.92 9.56
CA PHE A 129 18.38 15.90 8.20
C PHE A 129 17.53 16.77 7.26
N GLU A 130 18.10 17.17 6.13
CA GLU A 130 17.34 17.85 5.07
C GLU A 130 16.33 16.89 4.42
N SER A 131 15.17 17.43 4.04
CA SER A 131 14.15 16.66 3.33
C SER A 131 14.58 16.41 1.89
N CYS A 132 14.26 15.22 1.40
CA CYS A 132 14.48 14.84 0.00
C CYS A 132 13.14 14.76 -0.71
N ARG A 133 13.03 15.31 -1.93
CA ARG A 133 11.84 15.24 -2.77
C ARG A 133 12.20 14.63 -4.11
N GLN A 134 11.54 13.55 -4.50
CA GLN A 134 11.82 12.80 -5.72
C GLN A 134 10.51 12.42 -6.43
N MET A 135 10.48 12.57 -7.75
CA MET A 135 9.32 12.22 -8.58
C MET A 135 9.56 10.88 -9.24
N GLU A 136 8.61 9.96 -9.11
CA GLU A 136 8.72 8.61 -9.65
C GLU A 136 7.40 8.17 -10.28
N GLU A 137 7.50 7.40 -11.36
CA GLU A 137 6.37 6.73 -11.98
C GLU A 137 6.23 5.35 -11.37
N VAL A 138 5.08 5.09 -10.74
CA VAL A 138 4.77 3.76 -10.20
C VAL A 138 4.12 2.98 -11.34
N PRO A 139 4.67 1.81 -11.72
CA PRO A 139 4.19 1.01 -12.86
C PRO A 139 2.81 0.38 -12.61
#